data_AF-A0A954I9U4-F1
#
_entry.id   AF-A0A954I9U4-F1
#
_cell.length_a   1.000
_cell.length_b   1.000
_cell.length_c   1.000
_cell.angle_alpha   90.00
_cell.angle_beta   90.00
_cell.angle_gamma   90.00
#
_symmetry.space_group_name_H-M   'P 1'
#
loop_
_entity.id
_entity.type
_entity.pdbx_description
1 polymer ?
#
loop_
_entity_poly.entity_id
_entity_poly.type
_entity_poly.pdbx_seq_one_letter_code
_entity_poly.pdbx_strand_id
1 'polypeptide(L)'
;MSESSRAPSPQMIAQAFTSHGGEVSRQIGGIGGEATEKGCWTFGLPQLSQQCSERWIGSRMIWWPAGIPKHPQHAIVSSRIRRQREEETIWFGFLRCAVDRIASAKGSVILVPGTAAEKAVRQAAKHWNVATIEYSLVEADAELATAAAAARWAERISGQSHHAQAVLSPELVFAGPTLEAAQPLRDRLLFAAADQITILCSRPGGITAELKNRHLADSERQVVWILQAQQPGSMNVPESAQSGVIPWLVHTAVKDVQSRPPLQSEPIEVGRQVTEQTHRKSKAQTHDVFLRPEAWLLHWTRAIPGPWCGQTEEDWLDELVFNTAAADHSAFATLCRIVRQRTLRASNQGIRGGYRVVSWTAVPLSEFRHRRTWQRHRQRYDFELRGIGVHRSQLIRLGARPVVYGPVEQWNQLAEIDRPWFQKAGPEVRLNTRAEREWRVVGDVDLQRLSTAEICLFVENSEEKQRLQSRTDWPVVVVPPGQS
;
A
#
# COMPACT_ATOMS: atom_id res chain seq x y z
N MET A 1 -46.87 12.54 15.58
CA MET A 1 -46.70 11.75 14.35
C MET A 1 -45.49 12.29 13.63
N SER A 2 -44.38 11.53 13.64
CA SER A 2 -43.10 11.96 13.09
C SER A 2 -43.12 11.83 11.57
N GLU A 3 -42.95 12.93 10.84
CA GLU A 3 -42.66 12.88 9.40
C GLU A 3 -41.30 12.17 9.22
N SER A 4 -41.29 11.04 8.50
CA SER A 4 -40.05 10.43 8.05
C SER A 4 -39.45 11.31 6.96
N SER A 5 -38.11 11.42 6.93
CA SER A 5 -37.40 11.86 5.73
C SER A 5 -37.80 10.90 4.62
N ARG A 6 -38.75 11.33 3.79
CA ARG A 6 -39.17 10.57 2.63
C ARG A 6 -38.11 10.83 1.57
N ALA A 7 -37.67 9.75 0.93
CA ALA A 7 -36.87 9.87 -0.29
C ALA A 7 -37.57 10.85 -1.25
N PRO A 8 -36.82 11.70 -1.97
CA PRO A 8 -37.40 12.67 -2.88
C PRO A 8 -38.28 11.95 -3.90
N SER A 9 -39.51 12.45 -4.09
CA SER A 9 -40.43 11.84 -5.03
C SER A 9 -39.90 11.97 -6.46
N PRO A 10 -40.29 11.08 -7.40
CA PRO A 10 -39.91 11.21 -8.80
C PRO A 10 -40.24 12.58 -9.39
N GLN A 11 -41.34 13.21 -8.95
CA GLN A 11 -41.74 14.56 -9.34
C GLN A 11 -40.80 15.62 -8.80
N MET A 12 -40.36 15.53 -7.53
CA MET A 12 -39.38 16.46 -6.96
C MET A 12 -38.02 16.35 -7.67
N ILE A 13 -37.59 15.13 -7.95
CA ILE A 13 -36.36 14.89 -8.72
C ILE A 13 -36.51 15.52 -10.11
N ALA A 14 -37.59 15.22 -10.84
CA ALA A 14 -37.83 15.79 -12.16
C ALA A 14 -37.92 17.32 -12.13
N GLN A 15 -38.63 17.90 -11.15
CA GLN A 15 -38.76 19.35 -10.99
C GLN A 15 -37.41 20.03 -10.76
N ALA A 16 -36.59 19.50 -9.84
CA ALA A 16 -35.25 20.00 -9.56
C ALA A 16 -34.35 20.05 -10.81
N PHE A 17 -34.57 19.13 -11.76
CA PHE A 17 -33.85 19.13 -13.03
C PHE A 17 -34.44 20.07 -14.09
N THR A 18 -35.76 20.21 -14.16
CA THR A 18 -36.41 21.08 -15.16
C THR A 18 -36.26 22.58 -14.86
N SER A 19 -36.15 22.96 -13.58
CA SER A 19 -35.87 24.33 -13.18
C SER A 19 -34.39 24.66 -13.45
N HIS A 20 -34.09 25.14 -14.66
CA HIS A 20 -32.79 25.74 -14.96
C HIS A 20 -32.56 26.95 -14.04
N GLY A 21 -31.75 26.77 -13.00
CA GLY A 21 -31.18 27.88 -12.23
C GLY A 21 -31.65 27.99 -10.77
N GLY A 22 -30.81 27.51 -9.85
CA GLY A 22 -30.53 28.14 -8.56
C GLY A 22 -31.55 28.02 -7.42
N GLU A 23 -32.86 27.95 -7.69
CA GLU A 23 -33.86 28.09 -6.62
C GLU A 23 -34.29 26.79 -5.95
N VAL A 24 -34.15 25.62 -6.58
CA VAL A 24 -34.59 24.35 -5.94
C VAL A 24 -33.63 23.89 -4.83
N SER A 25 -32.33 24.21 -4.89
CA SER A 25 -31.44 24.03 -3.72
C SER A 25 -31.90 24.84 -2.51
N ARG A 26 -32.57 26.00 -2.74
CA ARG A 26 -33.18 26.79 -1.68
C ARG A 26 -34.63 26.41 -1.35
N GLN A 27 -35.36 25.70 -2.20
CA GLN A 27 -36.71 25.19 -1.85
C GLN A 27 -36.67 23.82 -1.18
N ILE A 28 -35.68 22.97 -1.47
CA ILE A 28 -35.37 21.80 -0.63
C ILE A 28 -34.63 22.23 0.65
N GLY A 29 -33.82 23.30 0.60
CA GLY A 29 -33.17 23.93 1.75
C GLY A 29 -33.98 25.02 2.48
N GLY A 30 -35.22 25.29 2.04
CA GLY A 30 -36.08 26.39 2.53
C GLY A 30 -37.06 25.97 3.61
N ILE A 31 -37.20 24.66 3.81
CA ILE A 31 -37.63 24.11 5.09
C ILE A 31 -36.38 24.08 5.95
N GLY A 32 -36.04 25.23 6.52
CA GLY A 32 -35.15 25.33 7.69
C GLY A 32 -35.85 24.72 8.91
N GLY A 33 -36.30 23.48 8.78
CA GLY A 33 -36.69 22.65 9.89
C GLY A 33 -35.44 22.35 10.69
N GLU A 34 -35.58 22.42 12.01
CA GLU A 34 -34.66 21.78 12.94
C GLU A 34 -34.15 20.47 12.34
N ALA A 35 -32.83 20.25 12.41
CA ALA A 35 -32.20 19.03 11.94
C ALA A 35 -32.88 17.82 12.59
N THR A 36 -33.91 17.27 11.94
CA THR A 36 -34.44 15.98 12.32
C THR A 36 -33.31 14.98 12.09
N GLU A 37 -33.24 13.91 12.89
CA GLU A 37 -32.21 12.85 12.87
C GLU A 37 -32.08 12.09 11.53
N LYS A 38 -32.65 12.62 10.44
CA LYS A 38 -32.87 11.94 9.17
C LYS A 38 -32.15 12.75 8.09
N GLY A 39 -31.16 12.14 7.44
CA GLY A 39 -30.22 12.78 6.52
C GLY A 39 -30.80 13.67 5.41
N CYS A 40 -29.92 14.30 4.62
CA CYS A 40 -30.33 15.24 3.57
C CYS A 40 -29.83 14.87 2.17
N TRP A 41 -30.52 15.40 1.15
CA TRP A 41 -30.22 15.20 -0.27
C TRP A 41 -29.69 16.48 -0.89
N THR A 42 -28.69 16.37 -1.77
CA THR A 42 -28.23 17.48 -2.63
C THR A 42 -28.11 17.03 -4.07
N PHE A 43 -28.31 17.97 -5.00
CA PHE A 43 -27.94 17.81 -6.40
C PHE A 43 -26.56 18.44 -6.60
N GLY A 44 -25.55 17.59 -6.76
CA GLY A 44 -24.16 18.00 -6.74
C GLY A 44 -23.62 18.30 -5.33
N LEU A 45 -22.44 18.92 -5.31
CA LEU A 45 -21.71 19.31 -4.11
C LEU A 45 -22.28 20.63 -3.54
N PRO A 46 -22.75 20.66 -2.28
CA PRO A 46 -23.45 21.83 -1.71
C PRO A 46 -22.61 23.10 -1.60
N GLN A 47 -21.29 22.98 -1.60
CA GLN A 47 -20.33 24.07 -1.54
C GLN A 47 -19.99 24.65 -2.92
N LEU A 48 -20.52 24.09 -4.00
CA LEU A 48 -20.32 24.54 -5.38
C LEU A 48 -21.63 24.99 -6.01
N SER A 49 -21.54 25.84 -7.01
CA SER A 49 -22.62 26.04 -7.97
C SER A 49 -22.93 24.71 -8.67
N GLN A 50 -24.20 24.54 -9.06
CA GLN A 50 -24.63 23.35 -9.78
C GLN A 50 -23.78 23.12 -11.05
N GLN A 51 -23.53 24.18 -11.82
CA GLN A 51 -22.72 24.10 -13.04
C GLN A 51 -21.28 23.65 -12.75
N CYS A 52 -20.66 24.15 -11.68
CA CYS A 52 -19.32 23.69 -11.28
C CYS A 52 -19.35 22.24 -10.82
N SER A 53 -20.32 21.86 -9.99
CA SER A 53 -20.50 20.48 -9.59
C SER A 53 -20.66 19.54 -10.79
N GLU A 54 -21.47 19.91 -11.79
CA GLU A 54 -21.66 19.12 -13.01
C GLU A 54 -20.37 18.98 -13.82
N ARG A 55 -19.59 20.07 -13.98
CA ARG A 55 -18.27 20.00 -14.64
C ARG A 55 -17.32 19.02 -13.94
N TRP A 56 -17.37 18.96 -12.61
CA TRP A 56 -16.41 18.20 -11.82
C TRP A 56 -16.81 16.77 -11.54
N ILE A 57 -18.08 16.49 -11.24
CA ILE A 57 -18.56 15.15 -10.85
C ILE A 57 -19.67 14.64 -11.76
N GLY A 58 -20.13 15.41 -12.74
CA GLY A 58 -21.31 15.10 -13.56
C GLY A 58 -22.61 15.40 -12.81
N SER A 59 -23.75 15.26 -13.48
CA SER A 59 -25.07 15.42 -12.88
C SER A 59 -25.33 14.25 -11.92
N ARG A 60 -25.18 14.48 -10.61
CA ARG A 60 -25.29 13.44 -9.58
C ARG A 60 -26.08 13.94 -8.38
N MET A 61 -26.75 13.00 -7.72
CA MET A 61 -27.35 13.21 -6.40
C MET A 61 -26.38 12.73 -5.32
N ILE A 62 -26.38 13.40 -4.18
CA ILE A 62 -25.62 13.00 -3.00
C ILE A 62 -26.59 12.84 -1.83
N TRP A 63 -26.53 11.68 -1.18
CA TRP A 63 -27.18 11.43 0.10
C TRP A 63 -26.19 11.70 1.23
N TRP A 64 -26.63 12.44 2.24
CA TRP A 64 -25.86 12.77 3.44
C TRP A 64 -26.59 12.21 4.67
N PRO A 65 -26.33 10.95 5.07
CA PRO A 65 -27.06 10.30 6.16
C PRO A 65 -27.05 11.10 7.48
N ALA A 66 -25.93 11.77 7.77
CA ALA A 66 -25.72 12.56 8.98
C ALA A 66 -25.84 14.09 8.75
N GLY A 67 -26.35 14.51 7.59
CA GLY A 67 -26.37 15.90 7.16
C GLY A 67 -25.05 16.36 6.51
N ILE A 68 -25.07 17.57 5.94
CA ILE A 68 -23.90 18.16 5.27
C ILE A 68 -22.87 18.58 6.33
N PRO A 69 -21.60 18.13 6.22
CA PRO A 69 -20.54 18.55 7.13
C PRO A 69 -20.36 20.07 7.15
N LYS A 70 -20.29 20.66 8.35
CA LYS A 70 -20.10 22.11 8.55
C LYS A 70 -18.63 22.54 8.69
N HIS A 71 -17.73 21.57 8.91
CA HIS A 71 -16.32 21.85 9.10
C HIS A 71 -15.59 21.97 7.75
N PRO A 72 -14.49 22.74 7.68
CA PRO A 72 -13.65 22.79 6.49
C PRO A 72 -13.22 21.39 6.04
N GLN A 73 -13.42 21.08 4.77
CA GLN A 73 -13.14 19.79 4.17
C GLN A 73 -11.79 19.84 3.45
N HIS A 74 -10.86 18.99 3.86
CA HIS A 74 -9.52 18.94 3.29
C HIS A 74 -9.36 17.68 2.44
N ALA A 75 -8.82 17.81 1.23
CA ALA A 75 -8.39 16.67 0.44
C ALA A 75 -6.88 16.49 0.52
N ILE A 76 -6.42 15.27 0.79
CA ILE A 76 -5.03 14.88 0.64
C ILE A 76 -4.93 14.01 -0.61
N VAL A 77 -4.27 14.54 -1.63
CA VAL A 77 -4.19 13.93 -2.96
C VAL A 77 -2.76 13.51 -3.25
N SER A 78 -2.60 12.40 -3.95
CA SER A 78 -1.29 11.96 -4.44
C SER A 78 -1.43 11.23 -5.75
N SER A 79 -0.43 11.39 -6.62
CA SER A 79 -0.15 10.41 -7.67
C SER A 79 0.15 9.03 -7.04
N ARG A 80 0.02 7.96 -7.85
CA ARG A 80 0.30 6.59 -7.38
C ARG A 80 1.69 6.52 -6.74
N ILE A 81 1.71 6.09 -5.48
CA ILE A 81 2.94 5.80 -4.71
C ILE A 81 3.64 4.61 -5.37
N ARG A 82 4.97 4.52 -5.28
CA ARG A 82 5.70 3.32 -5.73
C ARG A 82 5.24 2.10 -4.93
N ARG A 83 5.55 0.91 -5.47
CA ARG A 83 5.18 -0.37 -4.87
C ARG A 83 5.91 -0.61 -3.53
N GLN A 84 7.16 -0.19 -3.45
CA GLN A 84 7.98 -0.17 -2.22
C GLN A 84 7.62 1.08 -1.41
N ARG A 85 6.54 1.00 -0.63
CA ARG A 85 6.03 2.16 0.14
C ARG A 85 6.97 2.52 1.28
N GLU A 86 7.70 1.55 1.81
CA GLU A 86 8.72 1.71 2.84
C GLU A 86 9.87 2.65 2.42
N GLU A 87 10.14 2.77 1.12
CA GLU A 87 11.15 3.70 0.59
C GLU A 87 10.62 5.14 0.48
N GLU A 88 9.31 5.34 0.57
CA GLU A 88 8.64 6.62 0.37
C GLU A 88 8.54 7.42 1.69
N THR A 89 9.62 7.40 2.48
CA THR A 89 9.69 8.00 3.84
C THR A 89 9.32 9.48 3.85
N ILE A 90 9.72 10.21 2.80
CA ILE A 90 9.42 11.64 2.65
C ILE A 90 7.93 11.85 2.33
N TRP A 91 7.32 10.97 1.53
CA TRP A 91 5.89 11.02 1.24
C TRP A 91 5.07 10.89 2.53
N PHE A 92 5.42 9.93 3.39
CA PHE A 92 4.77 9.78 4.70
C PHE A 92 5.09 10.94 5.64
N GLY A 93 6.25 11.58 5.50
CA GLY A 93 6.58 12.84 6.18
C GLY A 93 5.60 13.96 5.81
N PHE A 94 5.35 14.15 4.52
CA PHE A 94 4.34 15.11 4.06
C PHE A 94 2.93 14.74 4.55
N LEU A 95 2.57 13.46 4.53
CA LEU A 95 1.28 13.02 5.03
C LEU A 95 1.08 13.39 6.51
N ARG A 96 2.06 13.08 7.38
CA ARG A 96 2.00 13.40 8.81
C ARG A 96 1.75 14.89 9.03
N CYS A 97 2.55 15.75 8.40
CA CYS A 97 2.41 17.19 8.57
C CYS A 97 1.09 17.74 7.99
N ALA A 98 0.53 17.09 6.95
CA ALA A 98 -0.72 17.51 6.35
C ALA A 98 -1.89 17.23 7.30
N VAL A 99 -1.92 16.02 7.86
CA VAL A 99 -2.94 15.60 8.83
C VAL A 99 -2.82 16.40 10.13
N ASP A 100 -1.61 16.64 10.62
CA ASP A 100 -1.35 17.47 11.80
C ASP A 100 -1.90 18.90 11.66
N ARG A 101 -1.72 19.50 10.47
CA ARG A 101 -2.28 20.80 10.14
C ARG A 101 -3.81 20.78 10.12
N ILE A 102 -4.42 19.74 9.54
CA ILE A 102 -5.89 19.60 9.51
C ILE A 102 -6.44 19.46 10.94
N ALA A 103 -5.78 18.64 11.77
CA ALA A 103 -6.13 18.46 13.18
C ALA A 103 -6.08 19.81 13.93
N SER A 104 -4.99 20.57 13.75
CA SER A 104 -4.80 21.88 14.37
C SER A 104 -5.86 22.90 13.93
N ALA A 105 -6.31 22.82 12.67
CA ALA A 105 -7.36 23.66 12.12
C ALA A 105 -8.79 23.20 12.49
N LYS A 106 -8.93 22.07 13.21
CA LYS A 106 -10.22 21.40 13.49
C LYS A 106 -11.02 21.13 12.21
N GLY A 107 -10.32 20.80 11.13
CA GLY A 107 -10.92 20.43 9.85
C GLY A 107 -11.33 18.96 9.80
N SER A 108 -11.92 18.57 8.69
CA SER A 108 -12.19 17.16 8.35
C SER A 108 -11.42 16.76 7.10
N VAL A 109 -11.04 15.49 6.98
CA VAL A 109 -10.37 14.97 5.78
C VAL A 109 -11.33 14.15 4.92
N ILE A 110 -11.33 14.40 3.62
CA ILE A 110 -12.14 13.67 2.64
C ILE A 110 -11.47 12.33 2.34
N LEU A 111 -12.24 11.25 2.45
CA LEU A 111 -11.85 9.90 2.06
C LEU A 111 -12.71 9.44 0.87
N VAL A 112 -12.05 9.09 -0.23
CA VAL A 112 -12.72 8.50 -1.40
C VAL A 112 -12.06 7.15 -1.71
N PRO A 113 -12.81 6.03 -1.61
CA PRO A 113 -12.29 4.69 -1.85
C PRO A 113 -11.55 4.52 -3.18
N GLY A 114 -10.42 3.83 -3.11
CA GLY A 114 -9.61 3.48 -4.29
C GLY A 114 -8.71 4.61 -4.81
N THR A 115 -8.65 5.74 -4.12
CA THR A 115 -7.66 6.79 -4.42
C THR A 115 -6.28 6.40 -3.87
N ALA A 116 -5.21 6.95 -4.45
CA ALA A 116 -3.85 6.47 -4.18
C ALA A 116 -3.40 6.64 -2.72
N ALA A 117 -3.91 7.68 -2.03
CA ALA A 117 -3.53 8.02 -0.66
C ALA A 117 -4.52 7.52 0.39
N GLU A 118 -5.71 7.04 -0.02
CA GLU A 118 -6.87 6.80 0.86
C GLU A 118 -6.52 6.04 2.14
N LYS A 119 -5.94 4.84 2.02
CA LYS A 119 -5.66 3.98 3.17
C LYS A 119 -4.68 4.62 4.16
N ALA A 120 -3.65 5.27 3.64
CA ALA A 120 -2.66 5.95 4.48
C ALA A 120 -3.25 7.21 5.15
N VAL A 121 -4.07 7.97 4.42
CA VAL A 121 -4.77 9.15 4.96
C VAL A 121 -5.78 8.74 6.03
N ARG A 122 -6.56 7.68 5.80
CA ARG A 122 -7.48 7.12 6.78
C ARG A 122 -6.76 6.72 8.06
N GLN A 123 -5.64 5.99 7.92
CA GLN A 123 -4.86 5.56 9.07
C GLN A 123 -4.25 6.74 9.83
N ALA A 124 -3.67 7.72 9.13
CA ALA A 124 -3.16 8.93 9.76
C ALA A 124 -4.28 9.74 10.45
N ALA A 125 -5.44 9.91 9.82
CA ALA A 125 -6.57 10.62 10.41
C ALA A 125 -7.03 9.98 11.74
N LYS A 126 -7.06 8.64 11.82
CA LYS A 126 -7.35 7.88 13.04
C LYS A 126 -6.39 8.26 14.17
N HIS A 127 -5.08 8.30 13.90
CA HIS A 127 -4.05 8.60 14.91
C HIS A 127 -4.04 10.06 15.38
N TRP A 128 -4.40 11.00 14.51
CA TRP A 128 -4.50 12.42 14.86
C TRP A 128 -5.90 12.82 15.33
N ASN A 129 -6.82 11.86 15.47
CA ASN A 129 -8.22 12.12 15.81
C ASN A 129 -8.88 13.18 14.91
N VAL A 130 -8.57 13.13 13.61
CA VAL A 130 -9.15 14.02 12.59
C VAL A 130 -10.46 13.43 12.09
N ALA A 131 -11.52 14.24 12.08
CA ALA A 131 -12.81 13.83 11.53
C ALA A 131 -12.68 13.48 10.04
N THR A 132 -13.33 12.40 9.60
CA THR A 132 -13.24 11.92 8.22
C THR A 132 -14.58 12.02 7.52
N ILE A 133 -14.62 12.53 6.29
CA ILE A 133 -15.79 12.53 5.41
C ILE A 133 -15.61 11.47 4.34
N GLU A 134 -16.23 10.32 4.56
CA GLU A 134 -16.16 9.19 3.63
C GLU A 134 -17.25 9.27 2.57
N TYR A 135 -16.82 9.33 1.31
CA TYR A 135 -17.70 9.26 0.14
C TYR A 135 -17.77 7.84 -0.38
N SER A 136 -18.97 7.26 -0.43
CA SER A 136 -19.25 6.02 -1.16
C SER A 136 -19.65 6.33 -2.59
N LEU A 137 -19.00 5.68 -3.56
CA LEU A 137 -19.33 5.78 -4.97
C LEU A 137 -20.14 4.54 -5.36
N VAL A 138 -21.41 4.73 -5.70
CA VAL A 138 -22.23 3.63 -6.20
C VAL A 138 -21.85 3.39 -7.67
N GLU A 139 -21.44 2.16 -7.99
CA GLU A 139 -21.17 1.76 -9.37
C GLU A 139 -22.46 1.86 -10.20
N ALA A 140 -22.31 2.19 -11.48
CA ALA A 140 -23.46 2.37 -12.36
C ALA A 140 -24.16 1.04 -12.61
N ASP A 141 -25.35 0.87 -12.01
CA ASP A 141 -26.37 0.01 -12.58
C ASP A 141 -26.86 0.68 -13.88
N ALA A 142 -26.94 -0.06 -14.99
CA ALA A 142 -27.31 0.46 -16.31
C ALA A 142 -28.70 1.16 -16.36
N GLU A 143 -29.47 1.13 -15.27
CA GLU A 143 -30.86 1.57 -15.19
C GLU A 143 -31.07 3.02 -14.72
N LEU A 144 -30.04 3.74 -14.28
CA LEU A 144 -30.20 5.07 -13.63
C LEU A 144 -30.44 6.27 -14.56
N ALA A 145 -30.73 6.03 -15.84
CA ALA A 145 -30.97 7.09 -16.83
C ALA A 145 -32.33 7.81 -16.69
N THR A 146 -33.18 7.43 -15.72
CA THR A 146 -34.54 7.99 -15.58
C THR A 146 -34.79 8.55 -14.18
N ALA A 147 -35.68 9.56 -14.07
CA ALA A 147 -36.07 10.14 -12.79
C ALA A 147 -36.71 9.09 -11.85
N ALA A 148 -37.43 8.12 -12.42
CA ALA A 148 -37.98 7.00 -11.66
C ALA A 148 -36.87 6.09 -11.09
N ALA A 149 -35.81 5.84 -11.86
CA ALA A 149 -34.67 5.07 -11.36
C ALA A 149 -33.89 5.83 -10.28
N ALA A 150 -33.71 7.15 -10.44
CA ALA A 150 -33.12 8.00 -9.42
C ALA A 150 -33.92 7.97 -8.11
N ALA A 151 -35.26 8.01 -8.18
CA ALA A 151 -36.13 7.89 -7.01
C ALA A 151 -36.01 6.52 -6.33
N ARG A 152 -36.03 5.42 -7.10
CA ARG A 152 -35.81 4.06 -6.56
C ARG A 152 -34.44 3.91 -5.90
N TRP A 153 -33.41 4.49 -6.51
CA TRP A 153 -32.07 4.52 -5.92
C TRP A 153 -32.07 5.31 -4.59
N ALA A 154 -32.71 6.47 -4.56
CA ALA A 154 -32.81 7.29 -3.34
C ALA A 154 -33.55 6.57 -2.20
N GLU A 155 -34.65 5.88 -2.52
CA GLU A 155 -35.40 5.05 -1.56
C GLU A 155 -34.53 3.89 -1.02
N ARG A 156 -33.84 3.17 -1.90
CA ARG A 156 -32.94 2.08 -1.52
C ARG A 156 -31.81 2.56 -0.60
N ILE A 157 -31.17 3.68 -0.95
CA ILE A 157 -30.02 4.20 -0.20
C ILE A 157 -30.45 4.80 1.13
N SER A 158 -31.56 5.54 1.20
CA SER A 158 -32.04 6.09 2.48
C SER A 158 -32.48 5.03 3.50
N GLY A 159 -32.92 3.86 3.03
CA GLY A 159 -33.32 2.73 3.89
C GLY A 159 -32.17 1.84 4.38
N GLN A 160 -30.95 2.01 3.86
CA GLN A 160 -29.79 1.20 4.24
C GLN A 160 -28.94 1.89 5.32
N SER A 161 -28.42 1.13 6.27
CA SER A 161 -27.37 1.61 7.17
C SER A 161 -26.07 1.76 6.37
N HIS A 162 -25.59 3.00 6.23
CA HIS A 162 -24.33 3.31 5.57
C HIS A 162 -23.27 3.68 6.60
N HIS A 163 -22.06 3.17 6.43
CA HIS A 163 -20.89 3.65 7.17
C HIS A 163 -20.33 4.96 6.59
N ALA A 164 -20.68 5.28 5.35
CA ALA A 164 -20.24 6.49 4.66
C ALA A 164 -21.03 7.72 5.11
N GLN A 165 -20.36 8.88 5.10
CA GLN A 165 -20.97 10.17 5.42
C GLN A 165 -21.63 10.83 4.21
N ALA A 166 -21.23 10.42 3.00
CA ALA A 166 -21.83 10.86 1.75
C ALA A 166 -21.93 9.68 0.76
N VAL A 167 -23.06 9.52 0.07
CA VAL A 167 -23.23 8.48 -0.95
C VAL A 167 -23.57 9.16 -2.27
N LEU A 168 -22.68 9.02 -3.27
CA LEU A 168 -22.89 9.56 -4.61
C LEU A 168 -23.67 8.58 -5.47
N SER A 169 -24.68 9.10 -6.16
CA SER A 169 -25.36 8.36 -7.23
C SER A 169 -24.41 8.10 -8.40
N PRO A 170 -24.73 7.09 -9.24
CA PRO A 170 -24.31 7.05 -10.63
C PRO A 170 -24.66 8.35 -11.39
N GLU A 171 -24.09 8.50 -12.58
CA GLU A 171 -24.36 9.69 -13.38
C GLU A 171 -25.80 9.68 -13.86
N LEU A 172 -26.48 10.79 -13.68
CA LEU A 172 -27.85 10.96 -14.09
C LEU A 172 -27.83 11.50 -15.51
N VAL A 173 -28.09 10.63 -16.48
CA VAL A 173 -28.09 10.97 -17.92
C VAL A 173 -29.43 11.59 -18.27
N PHE A 174 -29.58 12.90 -18.03
CA PHE A 174 -30.77 13.65 -18.44
C PHE A 174 -30.45 14.56 -19.61
N ALA A 175 -30.65 14.07 -20.83
CA ALA A 175 -30.61 14.80 -22.11
C ALA A 175 -29.35 15.66 -22.43
N GLY A 176 -28.37 15.71 -21.52
CA GLY A 176 -27.08 16.36 -21.71
C GLY A 176 -25.98 15.37 -22.07
N PRO A 177 -24.84 15.86 -22.58
CA PRO A 177 -23.68 15.02 -22.81
C PRO A 177 -23.24 14.42 -21.48
N THR A 178 -23.07 13.10 -21.43
CA THR A 178 -22.37 12.43 -20.34
C THR A 178 -21.01 13.11 -20.17
N LEU A 179 -20.59 13.33 -18.93
CA LEU A 179 -19.27 13.86 -18.67
C LEU A 179 -18.22 12.82 -19.07
N GLU A 180 -17.76 12.89 -20.33
CA GLU A 180 -16.61 12.16 -20.83
C GLU A 180 -15.32 12.76 -20.24
N ALA A 181 -15.17 12.63 -18.93
CA ALA A 181 -13.96 13.02 -18.24
C ALA A 181 -12.91 11.91 -18.39
N ALA A 182 -11.77 12.25 -18.99
CA ALA A 182 -10.60 11.37 -19.05
C ALA A 182 -10.12 10.93 -17.66
N GLN A 183 -10.35 11.76 -16.62
CA GLN A 183 -9.92 11.48 -15.26
C GLN A 183 -11.00 10.72 -14.42
N PRO A 184 -10.59 9.76 -13.57
CA PRO A 184 -11.53 9.01 -12.73
C PRO A 184 -12.36 9.90 -11.80
N LEU A 185 -13.64 9.55 -11.62
CA LEU A 185 -14.58 10.27 -10.76
C LEU A 185 -14.05 10.47 -9.34
N ARG A 186 -13.46 9.43 -8.74
CA ARG A 186 -12.92 9.47 -7.37
C ARG A 186 -11.86 10.56 -7.19
N ASP A 187 -11.01 10.76 -8.19
CA ASP A 187 -9.92 11.74 -8.13
C ASP A 187 -10.51 13.15 -8.37
N ARG A 188 -11.48 13.28 -9.29
CA ARG A 188 -12.21 14.55 -9.50
C ARG A 188 -12.97 14.99 -8.24
N LEU A 189 -13.63 14.05 -7.56
CA LEU A 189 -14.38 14.32 -6.34
C LEU A 189 -13.49 14.88 -5.23
N LEU A 190 -12.26 14.37 -5.06
CA LEU A 190 -11.31 14.93 -4.09
C LEU A 190 -11.01 16.40 -4.35
N PHE A 191 -10.80 16.79 -5.62
CA PHE A 191 -10.55 18.18 -5.97
C PHE A 191 -11.79 19.06 -5.83
N ALA A 192 -12.97 18.54 -6.18
CA ALA A 192 -14.21 19.30 -6.19
C ALA A 192 -14.76 19.54 -4.78
N ALA A 193 -14.73 18.52 -3.92
CA ALA A 193 -15.35 18.56 -2.61
C ALA A 193 -14.53 19.30 -1.54
N ALA A 194 -13.24 19.54 -1.78
CA ALA A 194 -12.37 20.14 -0.78
C ALA A 194 -12.46 21.67 -0.71
N ASP A 195 -12.41 22.24 0.48
CA ASP A 195 -12.15 23.65 0.74
C ASP A 195 -10.65 23.96 0.70
N GLN A 196 -9.80 22.94 0.88
CA GLN A 196 -8.35 23.02 0.75
C GLN A 196 -7.74 21.70 0.24
N ILE A 197 -6.79 21.80 -0.68
CA ILE A 197 -6.15 20.63 -1.30
C ILE A 197 -4.68 20.57 -0.91
N THR A 198 -4.24 19.42 -0.42
CA THR A 198 -2.82 19.11 -0.19
C THR A 198 -2.36 18.01 -1.13
N ILE A 199 -1.41 18.31 -2.00
CA ILE A 199 -0.83 17.36 -2.95
C ILE A 199 0.51 16.87 -2.40
N LEU A 200 0.57 15.59 -2.02
CA LEU A 200 1.78 14.96 -1.47
C LEU A 200 2.79 14.60 -2.56
N CYS A 201 2.30 14.21 -3.74
CA CYS A 201 3.14 13.92 -4.91
C CYS A 201 2.32 14.14 -6.19
N SER A 202 2.94 14.75 -7.20
CA SER A 202 2.34 14.95 -8.52
C SER A 202 3.34 14.60 -9.61
N ARG A 203 3.05 13.57 -10.41
CA ARG A 203 3.87 13.22 -11.59
C ARG A 203 3.50 14.13 -12.76
N PRO A 204 4.48 14.66 -13.53
CA PRO A 204 4.19 15.37 -14.77
C PRO A 204 3.35 14.53 -15.72
N GLY A 205 2.30 15.12 -16.29
CA GLY A 205 1.35 14.42 -17.17
C GLY A 205 0.51 13.31 -16.51
N GLY A 206 0.52 13.21 -15.17
CA GLY A 206 -0.35 12.28 -14.44
C GLY A 206 -1.71 12.91 -14.12
N ILE A 207 -2.69 12.06 -13.78
CA ILE A 207 -4.06 12.46 -13.39
C ILE A 207 -4.06 13.59 -12.35
N THR A 208 -3.23 13.50 -11.30
CA THR A 208 -3.14 14.54 -10.26
C THR A 208 -2.68 15.89 -10.84
N ALA A 209 -1.73 15.88 -11.77
CA ALA A 209 -1.23 17.11 -12.39
C ALA A 209 -2.28 17.73 -13.32
N GLU A 210 -2.98 16.89 -14.09
CA GLU A 210 -4.08 17.33 -14.96
C GLU A 210 -5.24 17.93 -14.16
N LEU A 211 -5.68 17.25 -13.08
CA LEU A 211 -6.74 17.75 -12.21
C LEU A 211 -6.33 19.02 -11.46
N LYS A 212 -5.06 19.13 -11.05
CA LYS A 212 -4.51 20.37 -10.52
C LYS A 212 -4.64 21.51 -11.54
N ASN A 213 -4.19 21.31 -12.77
CA ASN A 213 -4.28 22.34 -13.80
C ASN A 213 -5.74 22.70 -14.11
N ARG A 214 -6.64 21.70 -14.15
CA ARG A 214 -8.08 21.92 -14.30
C ARG A 214 -8.69 22.73 -13.15
N HIS A 215 -8.27 22.46 -11.90
CA HIS A 215 -8.70 23.21 -10.71
C HIS A 215 -8.29 24.67 -10.79
N LEU A 216 -7.05 24.94 -11.22
CA LEU A 216 -6.55 26.30 -11.38
C LEU A 216 -7.20 27.06 -12.55
N ALA A 217 -7.67 26.35 -13.57
CA ALA A 217 -8.36 26.95 -14.72
C ALA A 217 -9.86 27.18 -14.48
N ASP A 218 -10.47 26.55 -13.45
CA ASP A 218 -11.88 26.73 -13.14
C ASP A 218 -12.06 27.95 -12.21
N SER A 219 -12.79 28.95 -12.69
CA SER A 219 -12.91 30.25 -12.03
C SER A 219 -13.54 30.19 -10.63
N GLU A 220 -14.36 29.18 -10.37
CA GLU A 220 -14.99 28.96 -9.06
C GLU A 220 -14.08 28.16 -8.12
N ARG A 221 -13.13 27.38 -8.65
CA ARG A 221 -12.25 26.52 -7.85
C ARG A 221 -10.89 27.12 -7.59
N GLN A 222 -10.39 28.01 -8.45
CA GLN A 222 -9.08 28.66 -8.28
C GLN A 222 -8.92 29.41 -6.94
N VAL A 223 -10.01 29.75 -6.25
CA VAL A 223 -9.99 30.36 -4.90
C VAL A 223 -9.54 29.39 -3.79
N VAL A 224 -9.61 28.09 -4.05
CA VAL A 224 -9.16 27.04 -3.14
C VAL A 224 -7.65 26.82 -3.30
N TRP A 225 -6.91 27.11 -2.24
CA TRP A 225 -5.46 26.98 -2.19
C TRP A 225 -5.01 25.53 -2.34
N ILE A 226 -3.97 25.33 -3.15
CA ILE A 226 -3.29 24.05 -3.31
C ILE A 226 -1.94 24.12 -2.60
N LEU A 227 -1.78 23.35 -1.53
CA LEU A 227 -0.48 23.09 -0.92
C LEU A 227 0.19 21.95 -1.69
N GLN A 228 1.31 22.20 -2.36
CA GLN A 228 2.05 21.16 -3.07
C GLN A 228 3.37 20.87 -2.37
N ALA A 229 3.52 19.65 -1.86
CA ALA A 229 4.75 19.19 -1.23
C ALA A 229 5.94 19.25 -2.21
N GLN A 230 7.07 19.77 -1.73
CA GLN A 230 8.32 19.88 -2.49
C GLN A 230 9.47 19.23 -1.74
N GLN A 231 10.27 18.45 -2.48
CA GLN A 231 11.48 17.81 -1.95
C GLN A 231 12.57 18.87 -1.67
N PRO A 232 13.33 18.77 -0.56
CA PRO A 232 14.49 19.63 -0.32
C PRO A 232 15.45 19.58 -1.52
N GLY A 233 15.92 20.74 -1.99
CA GLY A 233 16.81 20.84 -3.15
C GLY A 233 16.12 20.83 -4.52
N SER A 234 14.82 20.50 -4.60
CA SER A 234 14.02 20.61 -5.82
C SER A 234 13.32 21.97 -5.95
N MET A 235 13.84 23.02 -5.30
CA MET A 235 13.29 24.38 -5.41
C MET A 235 13.55 24.96 -6.80
N ASN A 236 12.77 24.50 -7.77
CA ASN A 236 12.30 25.41 -8.79
C ASN A 236 11.17 26.16 -8.11
N VAL A 237 11.44 27.33 -7.52
CA VAL A 237 10.37 28.27 -7.15
C VAL A 237 9.73 28.61 -8.48
N PRO A 238 8.58 28.03 -8.84
CA PRO A 238 8.01 28.34 -10.13
C PRO A 238 7.48 29.79 -9.99
N GLU A 239 7.31 30.48 -11.11
CA GLU A 239 6.41 31.65 -11.20
C GLU A 239 4.99 31.38 -10.65
N SER A 240 4.69 30.14 -10.25
CA SER A 240 3.44 29.64 -9.68
C SER A 240 2.98 30.28 -8.37
N ALA A 241 3.79 31.08 -7.68
CA ALA A 241 3.28 31.86 -6.55
C ALA A 241 2.09 32.76 -6.97
N GLN A 242 2.00 33.12 -8.26
CA GLN A 242 0.87 33.87 -8.84
C GLN A 242 -0.33 32.98 -9.25
N SER A 243 -0.25 31.65 -9.08
CA SER A 243 -1.22 30.69 -9.66
C SER A 243 -2.07 29.92 -8.64
N GLY A 244 -2.17 30.36 -7.38
CA GLY A 244 -2.96 29.66 -6.34
C GLY A 244 -2.33 28.38 -5.78
N VAL A 245 -1.11 28.02 -6.23
CA VAL A 245 -0.32 26.91 -5.69
C VAL A 245 0.75 27.44 -4.75
N ILE A 246 0.68 27.03 -3.49
CA ILE A 246 1.66 27.36 -2.47
C ILE A 246 2.63 26.17 -2.34
N PRO A 247 3.93 26.36 -2.67
CA PRO A 247 4.92 25.32 -2.44
C PRO A 247 5.06 25.08 -0.95
N TRP A 248 4.97 23.81 -0.55
CA TRP A 248 5.08 23.40 0.84
C TRP A 248 6.36 22.61 1.05
N LEU A 249 7.34 23.27 1.66
CA LEU A 249 8.60 22.65 2.06
C LEU A 249 8.43 22.10 3.46
N VAL A 250 8.45 20.78 3.57
CA VAL A 250 8.62 20.14 4.87
C VAL A 250 10.11 19.98 5.08
N HIS A 251 10.65 20.77 6.02
CA HIS A 251 11.91 20.44 6.65
C HIS A 251 11.67 19.16 7.43
N THR A 252 11.80 18.03 6.73
CA THR A 252 11.98 16.79 7.43
C THR A 252 13.31 16.99 8.15
N ALA A 253 13.29 17.05 9.49
CA ALA A 253 14.48 16.90 10.32
C ALA A 253 15.00 15.46 10.21
N VAL A 254 14.99 14.91 9.00
CA VAL A 254 15.84 13.83 8.55
C VAL A 254 17.22 14.46 8.50
N LYS A 255 17.77 14.72 9.69
CA LYS A 255 19.19 14.52 9.87
C LYS A 255 19.41 13.07 9.46
N ASP A 256 19.78 12.91 8.20
CA ASP A 256 20.89 12.05 7.88
C ASP A 256 20.64 10.60 8.35
N VAL A 257 19.59 9.96 7.82
CA VAL A 257 19.37 8.52 8.04
C VAL A 257 20.52 7.69 7.45
N GLN A 258 21.31 8.26 6.53
CA GLN A 258 22.59 7.68 6.11
C GLN A 258 23.71 7.79 7.17
N SER A 259 23.57 8.66 8.16
CA SER A 259 24.48 8.77 9.32
C SER A 259 23.73 8.61 10.66
N ARG A 260 22.59 7.89 10.66
CA ARG A 260 22.05 7.37 11.92
C ARG A 260 23.17 6.52 12.53
N PRO A 261 23.72 6.86 13.70
CA PRO A 261 24.58 5.92 14.41
C PRO A 261 23.82 4.60 14.49
N PRO A 262 24.48 3.44 14.30
CA PRO A 262 23.81 2.16 14.39
C PRO A 262 22.95 2.19 15.65
N LEU A 263 21.63 1.97 15.49
CA LEU A 263 20.64 1.95 16.56
C LEU A 263 21.35 1.44 17.81
N GLN A 264 21.57 2.34 18.79
CA GLN A 264 22.09 1.92 20.08
C GLN A 264 21.14 0.80 20.49
N SER A 265 21.70 -0.40 20.55
CA SER A 265 20.95 -1.59 20.93
C SER A 265 20.35 -1.26 22.27
N GLU A 266 19.04 -1.03 22.31
CA GLU A 266 18.25 -1.27 23.52
C GLU A 266 18.78 -2.60 24.05
N PRO A 267 19.44 -2.61 25.22
CA PRO A 267 19.99 -3.83 25.76
C PRO A 267 18.79 -4.74 25.95
N ILE A 268 18.67 -5.75 25.08
CA ILE A 268 17.80 -6.87 25.37
C ILE A 268 18.39 -7.41 26.66
N GLU A 269 17.70 -7.22 27.79
CA GLU A 269 17.98 -7.90 29.04
C GLU A 269 17.76 -9.40 28.81
N VAL A 270 18.69 -10.03 28.10
CA VAL A 270 18.86 -11.46 28.12
C VAL A 270 19.58 -11.72 29.42
N GLY A 271 18.80 -11.90 30.50
CA GLY A 271 19.27 -12.43 31.77
C GLY A 271 19.87 -13.81 31.55
N ARG A 272 21.13 -13.87 31.12
CA ARG A 272 21.93 -15.08 31.04
C ARG A 272 23.35 -14.70 31.39
N GLN A 273 23.72 -14.95 32.65
CA GLN A 273 25.10 -15.04 33.05
C GLN A 273 25.75 -16.14 32.21
N VAL A 274 26.42 -15.74 31.13
CA VAL A 274 27.28 -16.63 30.35
C VAL A 274 28.59 -16.73 31.11
N THR A 275 28.74 -17.83 31.84
CA THR A 275 30.02 -18.27 32.41
C THR A 275 31.10 -18.29 31.34
N GLU A 276 32.14 -17.49 31.54
CA GLU A 276 33.29 -17.22 30.67
C GLU A 276 34.25 -18.41 30.43
N GLN A 277 33.84 -19.64 30.70
CA GLN A 277 34.74 -20.80 30.72
C GLN A 277 34.31 -21.94 29.79
N THR A 278 34.35 -21.71 28.47
CA THR A 278 34.62 -22.77 27.46
C THR A 278 34.81 -22.19 26.04
N HIS A 279 35.86 -21.40 25.81
CA HIS A 279 36.33 -21.09 24.44
C HIS A 279 37.76 -21.64 24.21
N ARG A 280 37.92 -22.95 24.39
CA ARG A 280 39.04 -23.70 23.80
C ARG A 280 38.67 -24.14 22.39
N LYS A 281 39.06 -23.32 21.42
CA LYS A 281 39.51 -23.64 20.05
C LYS A 281 39.08 -25.02 19.50
N SER A 282 37.88 -25.12 18.91
CA SER A 282 37.66 -26.01 17.76
C SER A 282 38.09 -25.26 16.49
N LYS A 283 39.40 -25.22 16.25
CA LYS A 283 39.93 -24.70 14.98
C LYS A 283 39.52 -25.67 13.85
N ALA A 284 38.85 -25.11 12.85
CA ALA A 284 38.87 -25.54 11.47
C ALA A 284 38.21 -26.88 11.13
N GLN A 285 36.87 -26.95 11.21
CA GLN A 285 36.11 -27.72 10.21
C GLN A 285 34.75 -27.05 9.97
N THR A 286 34.43 -26.90 8.68
CA THR A 286 33.07 -26.78 8.10
C THR A 286 32.20 -25.55 8.42
N HIS A 287 32.57 -24.37 7.88
CA HIS A 287 31.58 -23.30 7.63
C HIS A 287 31.68 -22.66 6.25
N ASP A 288 32.55 -23.18 5.39
CA ASP A 288 32.75 -22.55 4.11
C ASP A 288 31.75 -23.08 3.07
N VAL A 289 30.61 -22.38 2.99
CA VAL A 289 29.60 -22.55 1.93
C VAL A 289 30.22 -22.44 0.53
N PHE A 290 31.40 -21.83 0.38
CA PHE A 290 32.13 -21.73 -0.88
C PHE A 290 33.01 -22.94 -1.17
N LEU A 291 33.49 -23.69 -0.16
CA LEU A 291 34.36 -24.86 -0.38
C LEU A 291 33.60 -26.12 -0.78
N ARG A 292 32.36 -26.28 -0.29
CA ARG A 292 31.52 -27.46 -0.58
C ARG A 292 30.10 -27.02 -0.95
N PRO A 293 29.91 -26.26 -2.04
CA PRO A 293 28.60 -25.69 -2.36
C PRO A 293 27.51 -26.75 -2.54
N GLU A 294 27.85 -27.97 -2.95
CA GLU A 294 26.94 -29.11 -3.09
C GLU A 294 26.35 -29.64 -1.77
N ALA A 295 27.01 -29.33 -0.65
CA ALA A 295 26.59 -29.71 0.70
C ALA A 295 25.54 -28.74 1.28
N TRP A 296 25.27 -27.62 0.62
CA TRP A 296 24.37 -26.58 1.12
C TRP A 296 23.17 -26.39 0.18
N LEU A 297 22.03 -26.08 0.76
CA LEU A 297 20.90 -25.50 0.03
C LEU A 297 20.65 -24.09 0.56
N LEU A 298 20.36 -23.17 -0.35
CA LEU A 298 20.27 -21.75 -0.05
C LEU A 298 18.84 -21.24 -0.18
N HIS A 299 18.42 -20.38 0.74
CA HIS A 299 17.18 -19.63 0.70
C HIS A 299 17.52 -18.15 0.72
N TRP A 300 17.23 -17.42 -0.36
CA TRP A 300 17.41 -15.98 -0.37
C TRP A 300 16.16 -15.26 0.13
N THR A 301 16.41 -14.26 0.95
CA THR A 301 15.38 -13.37 1.46
C THR A 301 15.05 -12.29 0.45
N ARG A 302 13.79 -11.87 0.41
CA ARG A 302 13.32 -10.83 -0.51
C ARG A 302 12.68 -9.70 0.30
N ALA A 303 12.65 -8.52 -0.30
CA ALA A 303 11.80 -7.45 0.21
C ALA A 303 10.33 -7.88 0.14
N ILE A 304 9.55 -7.54 1.16
CA ILE A 304 8.13 -7.89 1.25
C ILE A 304 7.30 -6.61 1.01
N PRO A 305 6.75 -6.42 -0.21
CA PRO A 305 5.90 -5.26 -0.47
C PRO A 305 4.55 -5.48 0.22
N GLY A 306 4.29 -4.74 1.31
CA GLY A 306 3.09 -4.93 2.12
C GLY A 306 3.38 -5.44 3.53
N PRO A 307 2.33 -5.76 4.29
CA PRO A 307 2.47 -6.24 5.66
C PRO A 307 3.31 -7.52 5.75
N TRP A 308 4.02 -7.70 6.86
CA TRP A 308 4.64 -8.97 7.22
C TRP A 308 3.60 -10.08 7.31
N CYS A 309 4.04 -11.34 7.19
CA CYS A 309 3.17 -12.48 7.49
C CYS A 309 2.65 -12.39 8.94
N GLY A 310 1.33 -12.31 9.09
CA GLY A 310 0.63 -12.13 10.37
C GLY A 310 0.45 -10.68 10.82
N GLN A 311 0.96 -9.70 10.08
CA GLN A 311 0.73 -8.28 10.34
C GLN A 311 -0.52 -7.81 9.59
N THR A 312 -1.35 -6.98 10.22
CA THR A 312 -2.51 -6.38 9.55
C THR A 312 -2.09 -5.25 8.61
N GLU A 313 -2.95 -4.87 7.66
CA GLU A 313 -2.66 -3.71 6.81
C GLU A 313 -2.61 -2.41 7.62
N GLU A 314 -3.41 -2.30 8.68
CA GLU A 314 -3.41 -1.14 9.59
C GLU A 314 -2.09 -1.01 10.35
N ASP A 315 -1.60 -2.08 10.99
CA ASP A 315 -0.33 -2.05 11.72
C ASP A 315 0.84 -1.67 10.81
N TRP A 316 0.84 -2.18 9.58
CA TRP A 316 1.86 -1.85 8.59
C TRP A 316 1.79 -0.38 8.17
N LEU A 317 0.59 0.14 7.94
CA LEU A 317 0.40 1.55 7.63
C LEU A 317 0.81 2.44 8.81
N ASP A 318 0.61 2.00 10.06
CA ASP A 318 1.10 2.72 11.25
C ASP A 318 2.61 2.82 11.24
N GLU A 319 3.30 1.70 11.01
CA GLU A 319 4.75 1.68 10.95
C GLU A 319 5.28 2.64 9.87
N LEU A 320 4.63 2.68 8.70
CA LEU A 320 4.95 3.62 7.60
C LEU A 320 4.64 5.08 7.96
N VAL A 321 3.44 5.34 8.48
CA VAL A 321 2.96 6.67 8.87
C VAL A 321 3.82 7.24 9.98
N PHE A 322 4.36 6.44 10.89
CA PHE A 322 5.26 6.89 11.95
C PHE A 322 6.75 6.73 11.61
N ASN A 323 7.07 6.17 10.44
CA ASN A 323 8.45 5.91 10.00
C ASN A 323 9.27 5.15 11.06
N THR A 324 8.66 4.12 11.65
CA THR A 324 9.32 3.29 12.67
C THR A 324 10.35 2.36 12.04
N ALA A 325 11.27 1.81 12.84
CA ALA A 325 12.22 0.83 12.35
C ALA A 325 11.57 -0.47 11.82
N ALA A 326 10.33 -0.76 12.24
CA ALA A 326 9.59 -1.94 11.79
C ALA A 326 9.05 -1.81 10.36
N ALA A 327 8.95 -0.56 9.84
CA ALA A 327 8.52 -0.27 8.48
C ALA A 327 9.53 -0.70 7.40
N ASP A 328 10.78 -0.96 7.76
CA ASP A 328 11.80 -1.45 6.84
C ASP A 328 11.47 -2.90 6.44
N HIS A 329 10.97 -3.07 5.22
CA HIS A 329 10.63 -4.37 4.64
C HIS A 329 11.64 -4.82 3.58
N SER A 330 12.86 -4.29 3.63
CA SER A 330 13.97 -4.69 2.76
C SER A 330 14.31 -6.17 2.92
N ALA A 331 15.06 -6.73 1.95
CA ALA A 331 15.56 -8.10 2.06
C ALA A 331 16.43 -8.31 3.31
N PHE A 332 17.20 -7.29 3.73
CA PHE A 332 18.01 -7.36 4.94
C PHE A 332 17.15 -7.35 6.20
N ALA A 333 16.10 -6.54 6.26
CA ALA A 333 15.15 -6.55 7.36
C ALA A 333 14.39 -7.88 7.46
N THR A 334 13.99 -8.46 6.33
CA THR A 334 13.43 -9.82 6.26
C THR A 334 14.39 -10.85 6.88
N LEU A 335 15.68 -10.79 6.52
CA LEU A 335 16.71 -11.67 7.10
C LEU A 335 16.86 -11.46 8.60
N CYS A 336 16.94 -10.22 9.07
CA CYS A 336 16.98 -9.89 10.50
C CYS A 336 15.76 -10.45 11.25
N ARG A 337 14.56 -10.36 10.65
CA ARG A 337 13.33 -10.90 11.24
C ARG A 337 13.38 -12.42 11.33
N ILE A 338 13.86 -13.11 10.30
CA ILE A 338 14.03 -14.58 10.32
C ILE A 338 15.02 -14.99 11.40
N VAL A 339 16.14 -14.26 11.55
CA VAL A 339 17.13 -14.52 12.61
C VAL A 339 16.51 -14.35 13.99
N ARG A 340 15.76 -13.27 14.22
CA ARG A 340 15.07 -13.01 15.49
C ARG A 340 14.02 -14.09 15.81
N GLN A 341 13.24 -14.50 14.81
CA GLN A 341 12.18 -15.50 14.97
C GLN A 341 12.69 -16.95 14.93
N ARG A 342 13.93 -17.15 14.45
CA ARG A 342 14.53 -18.45 14.14
C ARG A 342 13.58 -19.38 13.37
N THR A 343 12.78 -18.82 12.47
CA THR A 343 11.78 -19.57 11.69
C THR A 343 11.70 -19.02 10.27
N LEU A 344 11.78 -19.90 9.28
CA LEU A 344 11.42 -19.59 7.89
C LEU A 344 9.96 -19.97 7.67
N ARG A 345 9.11 -18.99 7.42
CA ARG A 345 7.67 -19.21 7.21
C ARG A 345 7.41 -19.67 5.78
N ALA A 346 6.65 -20.74 5.63
CA ALA A 346 6.24 -21.26 4.35
C ALA A 346 5.17 -20.37 3.70
N SER A 347 5.25 -20.29 2.38
CA SER A 347 4.31 -19.55 1.53
C SER A 347 3.79 -20.46 0.42
N ASN A 348 2.59 -20.17 -0.07
CA ASN A 348 2.03 -20.81 -1.25
C ASN A 348 2.17 -19.95 -2.52
N GLN A 349 2.83 -18.80 -2.42
CA GLN A 349 2.96 -17.86 -3.52
C GLN A 349 3.79 -18.47 -4.66
N GLY A 350 3.16 -18.62 -5.83
CA GLY A 350 3.79 -19.23 -7.00
C GLY A 350 3.88 -20.75 -6.96
N ILE A 351 3.28 -21.39 -5.95
CA ILE A 351 3.26 -22.84 -5.78
C ILE A 351 1.92 -23.38 -6.30
N ARG A 352 1.98 -24.28 -7.29
CA ARG A 352 0.78 -24.91 -7.85
C ARG A 352 0.07 -25.71 -6.77
N GLY A 353 -1.27 -25.64 -6.74
CA GLY A 353 -2.08 -26.35 -5.74
C GLY A 353 -2.15 -25.67 -4.37
N GLY A 354 -1.52 -24.50 -4.18
CA GLY A 354 -1.68 -23.72 -2.96
C GLY A 354 -0.94 -24.27 -1.74
N TYR A 355 -0.06 -25.26 -1.91
CA TYR A 355 0.74 -25.83 -0.82
C TYR A 355 1.68 -24.78 -0.22
N ARG A 356 1.74 -24.75 1.12
CA ARG A 356 2.70 -23.91 1.84
C ARG A 356 4.04 -24.63 1.94
N VAL A 357 5.06 -24.10 1.28
CA VAL A 357 6.43 -24.63 1.30
C VAL A 357 7.46 -23.53 1.58
N VAL A 358 8.63 -23.94 2.06
CA VAL A 358 9.86 -23.14 2.00
C VAL A 358 10.71 -23.66 0.84
N SER A 359 10.95 -22.82 -0.15
CA SER A 359 11.80 -23.13 -1.31
C SER A 359 13.27 -22.84 -1.02
N TRP A 360 14.13 -23.71 -1.52
CA TRP A 360 15.58 -23.63 -1.45
C TRP A 360 16.18 -23.85 -2.84
N THR A 361 17.43 -23.45 -3.05
CA THR A 361 18.18 -23.71 -4.28
C THR A 361 19.45 -24.49 -3.98
N ALA A 362 19.80 -25.42 -4.88
CA ALA A 362 21.11 -26.06 -4.92
C ALA A 362 22.11 -25.30 -5.84
N VAL A 363 21.78 -24.08 -6.27
CA VAL A 363 22.72 -23.21 -6.98
C VAL A 363 23.76 -22.68 -5.98
N PRO A 364 25.06 -22.79 -6.28
CA PRO A 364 26.12 -22.26 -5.42
C PRO A 364 26.00 -20.75 -5.19
N LEU A 365 26.34 -20.29 -3.98
CA LEU A 365 26.28 -18.86 -3.61
C LEU A 365 27.18 -17.99 -4.49
N SER A 366 28.31 -18.53 -4.96
CA SER A 366 29.24 -17.86 -5.88
C SER A 366 28.61 -17.49 -7.22
N GLU A 367 27.55 -18.18 -7.64
CA GLU A 367 26.89 -17.94 -8.92
C GLU A 367 25.74 -16.90 -8.83
N PHE A 368 25.33 -16.50 -7.62
CA PHE A 368 24.14 -15.66 -7.43
C PHE A 368 24.26 -14.32 -8.15
N ARG A 369 25.42 -13.67 -8.08
CA ARG A 369 25.63 -12.34 -8.67
C ARG A 369 25.59 -12.38 -10.20
N HIS A 370 26.17 -13.40 -10.83
CA HIS A 370 26.17 -13.58 -12.28
C HIS A 370 24.81 -14.00 -12.84
N ARG A 371 24.03 -14.75 -12.06
CA ARG A 371 22.69 -15.21 -12.44
C ARG A 371 21.60 -14.16 -12.21
N ARG A 372 21.92 -13.10 -11.45
CA ARG A 372 20.96 -12.09 -11.03
C ARG A 372 20.43 -11.31 -12.24
N THR A 373 19.14 -11.45 -12.53
CA THR A 373 18.46 -10.75 -13.63
C THR A 373 17.42 -9.79 -13.09
N TRP A 374 17.43 -8.54 -13.56
CA TRP A 374 16.39 -7.56 -13.23
C TRP A 374 15.08 -7.91 -13.94
N GLN A 375 14.03 -8.18 -13.15
CA GLN A 375 12.70 -8.49 -13.65
C GLN A 375 11.87 -7.21 -13.71
N ARG A 376 11.90 -6.51 -14.86
CA ARG A 376 11.26 -5.18 -15.04
C ARG A 376 9.79 -5.14 -14.61
N HIS A 377 9.00 -6.18 -14.92
CA HIS A 377 7.58 -6.25 -14.54
C HIS A 377 7.36 -6.44 -13.04
N ARG A 378 8.34 -7.00 -12.34
CA ARG A 378 8.32 -7.15 -10.87
C ARG A 378 9.07 -6.04 -10.15
N GLN A 379 9.81 -5.21 -10.88
CA GLN A 379 10.69 -4.15 -10.36
C GLN A 379 11.63 -4.67 -9.26
N ARG A 380 12.22 -5.85 -9.49
CA ARG A 380 13.15 -6.49 -8.55
C ARG A 380 14.07 -7.47 -9.27
N TYR A 381 15.12 -7.88 -8.60
CA TYR A 381 15.94 -8.99 -9.05
C TYR A 381 15.30 -10.35 -8.70
N ASP A 382 15.64 -11.39 -9.45
CA ASP A 382 15.24 -12.78 -9.19
C ASP A 382 15.92 -13.36 -7.94
N PHE A 383 17.21 -13.08 -7.80
CA PHE A 383 18.05 -13.37 -6.65
C PHE A 383 18.40 -12.10 -5.87
N GLU A 384 18.33 -12.20 -4.56
CA GLU A 384 18.88 -11.19 -3.66
C GLU A 384 20.14 -11.74 -3.00
N LEU A 385 21.10 -10.87 -2.71
CA LEU A 385 22.40 -11.25 -2.13
C LEU A 385 22.34 -11.38 -0.60
N ARG A 386 21.17 -11.74 -0.07
CA ARG A 386 20.87 -11.85 1.36
C ARG A 386 20.06 -13.10 1.61
N GLY A 387 20.43 -13.91 2.59
CA GLY A 387 19.71 -15.15 2.87
C GLY A 387 20.39 -16.10 3.84
N ILE A 388 19.98 -17.36 3.76
CA ILE A 388 20.32 -18.44 4.67
C ILE A 388 20.78 -19.64 3.86
N GLY A 389 21.92 -20.21 4.20
CA GLY A 389 22.33 -21.54 3.79
C GLY A 389 22.09 -22.53 4.90
N VAL A 390 21.53 -23.70 4.58
CA VAL A 390 21.42 -24.82 5.52
C VAL A 390 22.03 -26.06 4.88
N HIS A 391 22.74 -26.84 5.70
CA HIS A 391 23.35 -28.08 5.25
C HIS A 391 22.27 -29.03 4.70
N ARG A 392 22.50 -29.53 3.48
CA ARG A 392 21.52 -30.29 2.71
C ARG A 392 21.03 -31.54 3.45
N SER A 393 21.92 -32.23 4.16
CA SER A 393 21.52 -33.42 4.94
C SER A 393 20.53 -33.10 6.05
N GLN A 394 20.61 -31.92 6.66
CA GLN A 394 19.66 -31.51 7.70
C GLN A 394 18.31 -31.13 7.11
N LEU A 395 18.30 -30.42 5.97
CA LEU A 395 17.05 -30.15 5.27
C LEU A 395 16.35 -31.43 4.81
N ILE A 396 17.10 -32.43 4.32
CA ILE A 396 16.53 -33.75 3.97
C ILE A 396 15.88 -34.41 5.19
N ARG A 397 16.50 -34.36 6.37
CA ARG A 397 15.89 -34.84 7.63
C ARG A 397 14.62 -34.09 8.00
N LEU A 398 14.52 -32.82 7.62
CA LEU A 398 13.31 -32.00 7.76
C LEU A 398 12.30 -32.20 6.62
N GLY A 399 12.52 -33.18 5.72
CA GLY A 399 11.60 -33.51 4.64
C GLY A 399 11.83 -32.75 3.34
N ALA A 400 12.98 -32.10 3.16
CA ALA A 400 13.31 -31.46 1.89
C ALA A 400 13.44 -32.48 0.76
N ARG A 401 12.79 -32.22 -0.37
CA ARG A 401 12.93 -33.01 -1.60
C ARG A 401 13.22 -32.08 -2.79
N PRO A 402 13.94 -32.56 -3.82
CA PRO A 402 14.14 -31.81 -5.04
C PRO A 402 12.81 -31.64 -5.78
N VAL A 403 12.66 -30.52 -6.47
CA VAL A 403 11.49 -30.25 -7.30
C VAL A 403 11.53 -31.09 -8.58
N VAL A 404 10.40 -31.70 -8.93
CA VAL A 404 10.16 -32.44 -10.16
C VAL A 404 9.56 -31.50 -11.20
N TYR A 405 10.28 -31.33 -12.31
CA TYR A 405 9.88 -30.40 -13.37
C TYR A 405 9.25 -31.14 -14.55
N GLY A 406 7.97 -30.88 -14.82
CA GLY A 406 7.25 -31.62 -15.85
C GLY A 406 6.07 -30.86 -16.48
N PRO A 407 5.42 -31.48 -17.48
CA PRO A 407 4.25 -30.92 -18.15
C PRO A 407 2.99 -31.10 -17.28
N VAL A 408 1.89 -30.47 -17.68
CA VAL A 408 0.65 -30.42 -16.88
C VAL A 408 0.03 -31.80 -16.67
N GLU A 409 0.20 -32.70 -17.62
CA GLU A 409 -0.30 -34.07 -17.61
C GLU A 409 0.35 -34.87 -16.49
N GLN A 410 1.65 -34.67 -16.26
CA GLN A 410 2.38 -35.31 -15.17
C GLN A 410 1.84 -34.87 -13.81
N TRP A 411 1.47 -33.60 -13.63
CA TRP A 411 0.84 -33.14 -12.39
C TRP A 411 -0.47 -33.88 -12.07
N ASN A 412 -1.28 -34.13 -13.09
CA ASN A 412 -2.57 -34.81 -12.91
C ASN A 412 -2.39 -36.28 -12.46
N GLN A 413 -1.25 -36.89 -12.82
CA GLN A 413 -0.89 -38.25 -12.45
C GLN A 413 -0.20 -38.36 -11.08
N LEU A 414 0.32 -37.24 -10.54
CA LEU A 414 0.96 -37.25 -9.22
C LEU A 414 -0.07 -37.44 -8.10
N ALA A 415 0.26 -38.35 -7.18
CA ALA A 415 -0.40 -38.48 -5.89
C ALA A 415 -0.33 -37.15 -5.14
N GLU A 416 -1.37 -36.83 -4.36
CA GLU A 416 -1.47 -35.54 -3.66
C GLU A 416 -0.25 -35.25 -2.79
N ILE A 417 0.27 -36.28 -2.11
CA ILE A 417 1.46 -36.17 -1.27
C ILE A 417 2.69 -35.71 -2.05
N ASP A 418 2.83 -36.01 -3.34
CA ASP A 418 4.01 -35.63 -4.15
C ASP A 418 3.86 -34.28 -4.86
N ARG A 419 2.64 -33.73 -4.94
CA ARG A 419 2.35 -32.47 -5.62
C ARG A 419 3.10 -31.24 -5.08
N PRO A 420 3.41 -31.09 -3.78
CA PRO A 420 4.17 -29.94 -3.29
C PRO A 420 5.53 -29.75 -3.97
N TRP A 421 6.12 -30.84 -4.46
CA TRP A 421 7.42 -30.85 -5.13
C TRP A 421 7.34 -30.77 -6.64
N PHE A 422 6.18 -30.53 -7.24
CA PHE A 422 6.07 -30.34 -8.69
C PHE A 422 6.22 -28.88 -9.10
N GLN A 423 6.89 -28.64 -10.24
CA GLN A 423 6.96 -27.35 -10.91
C GLN A 423 6.68 -27.52 -12.40
N LYS A 424 5.80 -26.68 -12.95
CA LYS A 424 5.51 -26.71 -14.39
C LYS A 424 6.77 -26.34 -15.17
N ALA A 425 7.14 -27.17 -16.13
CA ALA A 425 8.21 -26.92 -17.09
C ALA A 425 7.78 -27.40 -18.49
N GLY A 426 8.22 -26.67 -19.51
CA GLY A 426 7.87 -26.95 -20.91
C GLY A 426 8.20 -25.74 -21.81
N PRO A 427 8.15 -25.91 -23.14
CA PRO A 427 8.39 -24.83 -24.11
C PRO A 427 7.45 -23.63 -23.93
N GLU A 428 6.27 -23.84 -23.34
CA GLU A 428 5.30 -22.79 -23.02
C GLU A 428 5.67 -21.94 -21.79
N VAL A 429 6.66 -22.36 -20.99
CA VAL A 429 7.11 -21.63 -19.80
C VAL A 429 8.28 -20.72 -20.19
N ARG A 430 8.02 -19.41 -20.24
CA ARG A 430 9.03 -18.39 -20.62
C ARG A 430 10.29 -18.36 -19.74
N LEU A 431 10.20 -18.83 -18.49
CA LEU A 431 11.30 -18.80 -17.53
C LEU A 431 11.88 -20.20 -17.36
N ASN A 432 13.19 -20.35 -17.56
CA ASN A 432 13.91 -21.60 -17.30
C ASN A 432 14.08 -21.85 -15.80
N THR A 433 12.98 -22.24 -15.13
CA THR A 433 12.96 -22.52 -13.69
C THR A 433 13.80 -23.73 -13.30
N ARG A 434 14.18 -24.59 -14.24
CA ARG A 434 15.09 -25.72 -13.99
C ARG A 434 16.50 -25.27 -13.61
N ALA A 435 16.91 -24.10 -14.09
CA ALA A 435 18.23 -23.54 -13.76
C ALA A 435 18.37 -23.23 -12.25
N GLU A 436 17.26 -23.03 -11.54
CA GLU A 436 17.24 -22.75 -10.09
C GLU A 436 17.50 -24.00 -9.24
N ARG A 437 17.45 -25.23 -9.81
CA ARG A 437 17.67 -26.49 -9.06
C ARG A 437 16.93 -26.49 -7.72
N GLU A 438 15.62 -26.22 -7.77
CA GLU A 438 14.80 -25.93 -6.58
C GLU A 438 14.61 -27.18 -5.70
N TRP A 439 14.59 -26.97 -4.38
CA TRP A 439 14.22 -27.92 -3.35
C TRP A 439 13.09 -27.32 -2.50
N ARG A 440 12.21 -28.14 -1.93
CA ARG A 440 11.13 -27.65 -1.08
C ARG A 440 11.00 -28.45 0.21
N VAL A 441 10.71 -27.76 1.30
CA VAL A 441 10.21 -28.33 2.56
C VAL A 441 8.75 -27.92 2.72
N VAL A 442 7.87 -28.86 3.08
CA VAL A 442 6.45 -28.56 3.34
C VAL A 442 6.30 -27.99 4.74
N GLY A 443 5.58 -26.86 4.86
CA GLY A 443 5.41 -26.15 6.12
C GLY A 443 6.61 -25.28 6.51
N ASP A 444 6.44 -24.57 7.63
CA ASP A 444 7.44 -23.66 8.18
C ASP A 444 8.69 -24.47 8.62
N VAL A 445 9.89 -23.88 8.47
CA VAL A 445 11.15 -24.50 8.90
C VAL A 445 11.62 -23.82 10.17
N ASP A 446 11.63 -24.58 11.27
CA ASP A 446 12.17 -24.16 12.56
C ASP A 446 13.71 -24.25 12.56
N LEU A 447 14.36 -23.10 12.56
CA LEU A 447 15.81 -22.98 12.54
C LEU A 447 16.44 -23.19 13.92
N GLN A 448 15.65 -23.22 15.01
CA GLN A 448 16.16 -23.52 16.35
C GLN A 448 16.66 -24.95 16.49
N ARG A 449 16.19 -25.85 15.61
CA ARG A 449 16.57 -27.28 15.59
C ARG A 449 17.92 -27.53 14.92
N LEU A 450 18.54 -26.51 14.34
CA LEU A 450 19.81 -26.59 13.62
C LEU A 450 20.94 -26.07 14.52
N SER A 451 22.07 -26.78 14.54
CA SER A 451 23.29 -26.31 15.19
C SER A 451 23.96 -25.19 14.38
N THR A 452 24.85 -24.42 15.02
CA THR A 452 25.62 -23.36 14.36
C THR A 452 26.50 -23.88 13.21
N ALA A 453 26.84 -25.18 13.19
CA ALA A 453 27.58 -25.84 12.12
C ALA A 453 26.74 -26.15 10.87
N GLU A 454 25.41 -26.15 11.01
CA GLU A 454 24.48 -26.62 9.97
C GLU A 454 23.77 -25.47 9.26
N ILE A 455 24.01 -24.24 9.69
CA ILE A 455 23.41 -23.03 9.16
C ILE A 455 24.46 -21.96 8.98
N CYS A 456 24.34 -21.19 7.91
CA CYS A 456 25.10 -19.96 7.69
C CYS A 456 24.17 -18.88 7.14
N LEU A 457 24.47 -17.62 7.43
CA LEU A 457 23.79 -16.48 6.84
C LEU A 457 24.70 -15.85 5.79
N PHE A 458 24.13 -15.34 4.70
CA PHE A 458 24.89 -14.58 3.72
C PHE A 458 24.27 -13.21 3.48
N VAL A 459 25.12 -12.21 3.25
CA VAL A 459 24.76 -10.79 3.09
C VAL A 459 25.60 -10.14 1.99
N GLU A 460 25.19 -8.97 1.53
CA GLU A 460 25.80 -8.34 0.36
C GLU A 460 27.17 -7.73 0.65
N ASN A 461 27.36 -7.18 1.85
CA ASN A 461 28.56 -6.43 2.20
C ASN A 461 28.99 -6.62 3.68
N SER A 462 30.18 -6.12 4.01
CA SER A 462 30.78 -6.25 5.34
C SER A 462 30.02 -5.50 6.45
N GLU A 463 29.35 -4.39 6.11
CA GLU A 463 28.56 -3.62 7.09
C GLU A 463 27.34 -4.43 7.55
N GLU A 464 26.58 -4.98 6.60
CA GLU A 464 25.47 -5.88 6.89
C GLU A 464 25.93 -7.10 7.69
N LYS A 465 27.12 -7.64 7.37
CA LYS A 465 27.70 -8.76 8.12
C LYS A 465 27.92 -8.38 9.57
N GLN A 466 28.57 -7.25 9.83
CA GLN A 466 28.83 -6.79 11.20
C GLN A 466 27.53 -6.58 11.97
N ARG A 467 26.55 -5.92 11.34
CA ARG A 467 25.23 -5.63 11.93
C ARG A 467 24.43 -6.89 12.24
N LEU A 468 24.51 -7.91 11.40
CA LEU A 468 23.79 -9.16 11.59
C LEU A 468 24.50 -10.10 12.57
N GLN A 469 25.83 -10.18 12.49
CA GLN A 469 26.65 -11.03 13.35
C GLN A 469 26.52 -10.63 14.84
N SER A 470 26.31 -9.35 15.15
CA SER A 470 26.08 -8.91 16.54
C SER A 470 24.74 -9.38 17.13
N ARG A 471 23.86 -10.00 16.32
CA ARG A 471 22.50 -10.42 16.71
C ARG A 471 22.32 -11.94 16.68
N THR A 472 23.34 -12.70 16.30
CA THR A 472 23.25 -14.15 16.14
C THR A 472 24.60 -14.84 16.26
N ASP A 473 24.58 -16.06 16.80
CA ASP A 473 25.73 -16.94 16.88
C ASP A 473 25.96 -17.74 15.58
N TRP A 474 25.03 -17.62 14.62
CA TRP A 474 25.20 -18.25 13.31
C TRP A 474 26.31 -17.54 12.52
N PRO A 475 27.17 -18.29 11.81
CA PRO A 475 28.18 -17.69 10.94
C PRO A 475 27.55 -16.80 9.87
N VAL A 476 28.05 -15.56 9.73
CA VAL A 476 27.65 -14.64 8.66
C VAL A 476 28.78 -14.47 7.64
N VAL A 477 28.51 -14.77 6.38
CA VAL A 477 29.46 -14.62 5.25
C VAL A 477 29.02 -13.49 4.32
N VAL A 478 30.00 -12.86 3.67
CA VAL A 478 29.72 -11.86 2.61
C VAL A 478 29.70 -12.60 1.28
N VAL A 479 28.71 -12.32 0.43
CA VAL A 479 28.69 -12.88 -0.92
C VAL A 479 29.91 -12.34 -1.70
N PRO A 480 30.73 -13.20 -2.32
CA PRO A 480 31.93 -12.76 -3.02
C PRO A 480 31.60 -11.73 -4.11
N PRO A 481 32.50 -10.76 -4.37
CA PRO A 481 32.35 -9.93 -5.55
C PRO A 481 32.34 -10.82 -6.80
N GLY A 482 31.52 -10.45 -7.79
CA GLY A 482 31.50 -11.18 -9.04
C GLY A 482 32.86 -11.03 -9.71
N GLN A 483 33.50 -12.14 -10.10
CA GLN A 483 34.62 -12.07 -11.03
C GLN A 483 34.03 -11.55 -12.34
N SER A 484 34.31 -10.30 -12.65
CA SER A 484 33.89 -9.59 -13.86
C SER A 484 34.65 -10.07 -15.08
#